data_AF-A0A6P0LTC9-F1
#
_entry.id   AF-A0A6P0LTC9-F1
#
_cell.length_a   1.000
_cell.length_b   1.000
_cell.length_c   1.000
_cell.angle_alpha   90.00
_cell.angle_beta   90.00
_cell.angle_gamma   90.00
#
_symmetry.space_group_name_H-M   'P 1'
#
loop_
_entity.id
_entity.type
_entity.pdbx_description
1 polymer ?
#
loop_
_entity_poly.entity_id
_entity_poly.type
_entity_poly.pdbx_seq_one_letter_code
_entity_poly.pdbx_strand_id
1 'polypeptide(L)'
;MPVQKSDYEAWLAEYSNHDGAIALLKSYRPYLEMIPSMRRPYESVITIPLPVVRIRHSPSSLGHKSVSHGTITEAVGLPCDLAMVMCDPEWKVKMEIEIVLFIHRPHEDFSDLLSRWRQTQVLLDKDYEWLMPPGYQHILSDGVNRIYPLFVVFPETPQRIQRGLLGASLPFVVQTTDTISLEQEERSSLVEKGEEMGRWGDGEMGRWADFD
;
A
#
# COMPACT_ATOMS: atom_id res chain seq x y z
N MET A 1 21.03 7.04 -14.45
CA MET A 1 21.21 5.57 -14.60
C MET A 1 19.81 4.96 -14.69
N PRO A 2 19.59 3.78 -15.30
CA PRO A 2 18.27 3.16 -15.23
C PRO A 2 17.93 2.75 -13.79
N VAL A 3 16.65 2.71 -13.46
CA VAL A 3 16.13 2.23 -12.17
C VAL A 3 16.65 0.81 -11.91
N GLN A 4 17.21 0.55 -10.74
CA GLN A 4 17.72 -0.78 -10.39
C GLN A 4 16.62 -1.65 -9.79
N LYS A 5 16.78 -2.98 -9.93
CA LYS A 5 15.85 -3.92 -9.31
C LYS A 5 15.83 -3.77 -7.79
N SER A 6 16.98 -3.53 -7.17
CA SER A 6 17.09 -3.27 -5.74
C SER A 6 16.22 -2.09 -5.30
N ASP A 7 16.15 -1.03 -6.10
CA ASP A 7 15.36 0.16 -5.78
C ASP A 7 13.87 -0.20 -5.79
N TYR A 8 13.40 -0.87 -6.85
CA TYR A 8 12.03 -1.37 -6.93
C TYR A 8 11.66 -2.27 -5.73
N GLU A 9 12.51 -3.25 -5.40
CA GLU A 9 12.23 -4.18 -4.28
C GLU A 9 12.23 -3.47 -2.93
N ALA A 10 13.13 -2.50 -2.72
CA ALA A 10 13.19 -1.71 -1.50
C ALA A 10 11.91 -0.91 -1.29
N TRP A 11 11.41 -0.23 -2.32
CA TRP A 11 10.18 0.55 -2.24
C TRP A 11 8.92 -0.31 -2.14
N LEU A 12 8.89 -1.48 -2.81
CA LEU A 12 7.81 -2.44 -2.62
C LEU A 12 7.75 -2.92 -1.16
N ALA A 13 8.89 -3.24 -0.56
CA ALA A 13 8.97 -3.62 0.85
C ALA A 13 8.54 -2.48 1.78
N GLU A 14 8.99 -1.25 1.51
CA GLU A 14 8.67 -0.07 2.29
C GLU A 14 7.16 0.21 2.31
N TYR A 15 6.50 0.23 1.15
CA TYR A 15 5.05 0.47 1.07
C TYR A 15 4.19 -0.71 1.51
N SER A 16 4.77 -1.90 1.64
CA SER A 16 4.08 -3.03 2.26
C SER A 16 3.86 -2.79 3.76
N ASN A 17 4.70 -1.96 4.38
CA ASN A 17 4.52 -1.51 5.76
C ASN A 17 3.57 -0.29 5.82
N HIS A 18 2.83 -0.19 6.92
CA HIS A 18 1.94 0.91 7.22
C HIS A 18 2.66 2.26 7.23
N ASP A 19 3.86 2.33 7.79
CA ASP A 19 4.62 3.59 7.84
C ASP A 19 4.93 4.13 6.45
N GLY A 20 5.56 3.31 5.61
CA GLY A 20 5.89 3.67 4.23
C GLY A 20 4.65 3.94 3.39
N ALA A 21 3.57 3.17 3.57
CA ALA A 21 2.29 3.42 2.91
C ALA A 21 1.71 4.80 3.25
N ILE A 22 1.68 5.16 4.54
CA ILE A 22 1.16 6.46 4.98
C ILE A 22 2.11 7.59 4.56
N ALA A 23 3.43 7.39 4.62
CA ALA A 23 4.42 8.34 4.13
C ALA A 23 4.26 8.62 2.63
N LEU A 24 3.99 7.59 1.83
CA LEU A 24 3.64 7.73 0.42
C LEU A 24 2.37 8.56 0.24
N LEU A 25 1.31 8.29 1.00
CA LEU A 25 0.08 9.09 0.87
C LEU A 25 0.30 10.54 1.28
N LYS A 26 1.18 10.83 2.24
CA LYS A 26 1.55 12.21 2.58
C LYS A 26 2.20 12.96 1.41
N SER A 27 2.93 12.28 0.54
CA SER A 27 3.50 12.90 -0.68
C SER A 27 2.45 13.14 -1.77
N TYR A 28 1.26 12.53 -1.67
CA TYR A 28 0.11 12.78 -2.54
C TYR A 28 -1.17 13.06 -1.74
N ARG A 29 -1.27 14.30 -1.25
CA ARG A 29 -2.34 14.80 -0.38
C ARG A 29 -3.78 14.44 -0.80
N PRO A 30 -4.18 14.48 -2.09
CA PRO A 30 -5.55 14.13 -2.47
C PRO A 30 -5.98 12.72 -2.04
N TYR A 31 -5.05 11.77 -1.95
CA TYR A 31 -5.35 10.42 -1.47
C TYR A 31 -5.18 10.27 0.04
N LEU A 32 -4.29 11.04 0.67
CA LEU A 32 -4.21 11.11 2.14
C LEU A 32 -5.56 11.53 2.75
N GLU A 33 -6.23 12.48 2.12
CA GLU A 33 -7.53 13.00 2.57
C GLU A 33 -8.67 11.97 2.43
N MET A 34 -8.42 10.83 1.79
CA MET A 34 -9.37 9.70 1.70
C MET A 34 -9.27 8.72 2.87
N ILE A 35 -8.25 8.86 3.74
CA ILE A 35 -8.08 7.98 4.90
C ILE A 35 -9.24 8.22 5.90
N PRO A 36 -10.03 7.20 6.26
CA PRO A 36 -11.19 7.35 7.13
C PRO A 36 -10.88 7.98 8.51
N SER A 37 -9.72 7.65 9.10
CA SER A 37 -9.30 8.24 10.37
C SER A 37 -7.79 8.49 10.43
N MET A 38 -7.41 9.76 10.39
CA MET A 38 -6.03 10.20 10.63
C MET A 38 -5.57 10.03 12.08
N ARG A 39 -6.48 9.75 13.02
CA ARG A 39 -6.12 9.42 14.41
C ARG A 39 -5.64 7.97 14.57
N ARG A 40 -6.09 7.08 13.69
CA ARG A 40 -5.72 5.66 13.66
C ARG A 40 -5.38 5.23 12.22
N PRO A 41 -4.34 5.82 11.60
CA PRO A 41 -4.05 5.59 10.18
C PRO A 41 -3.68 4.13 9.89
N TYR A 42 -2.94 3.49 10.79
CA TYR A 42 -2.53 2.08 10.66
C TYR A 42 -3.69 1.08 10.75
N GLU A 43 -4.81 1.49 11.36
CA GLU A 43 -6.04 0.69 11.37
C GLU A 43 -7.00 1.08 10.25
N SER A 44 -6.77 2.23 9.61
CA SER A 44 -7.62 2.78 8.56
C SER A 44 -7.17 2.42 7.15
N VAL A 45 -5.96 1.89 7.00
CA VAL A 45 -5.36 1.51 5.72
C VAL A 45 -4.81 0.11 5.84
N ILE A 46 -5.18 -0.76 4.90
CA ILE A 46 -4.65 -2.13 4.82
C ILE A 46 -3.84 -2.24 3.55
N THR A 47 -2.57 -2.56 3.69
CA THR A 47 -1.65 -2.81 2.59
C THR A 47 -1.72 -4.28 2.18
N ILE A 48 -1.90 -4.53 0.89
CA ILE A 48 -1.90 -5.86 0.29
C ILE A 48 -0.87 -5.86 -0.85
N PRO A 49 0.38 -6.29 -0.60
CA PRO A 49 1.38 -6.40 -1.64
C PRO A 49 1.04 -7.53 -2.62
N LEU A 50 1.36 -7.32 -3.90
CA LEU A 50 1.12 -8.26 -5.01
C LEU A 50 -0.28 -8.89 -4.94
N PRO A 51 -1.33 -8.05 -4.97
CA PRO A 51 -2.60 -8.46 -4.44
C PRO A 51 -3.35 -9.43 -5.36
N VAL A 52 -4.11 -10.33 -4.74
CA VAL A 52 -4.92 -11.34 -5.41
C VAL A 52 -6.39 -11.07 -5.11
N VAL A 53 -7.23 -11.20 -6.13
CA VAL A 53 -8.68 -11.09 -6.01
C VAL A 53 -9.37 -12.38 -6.45
N ARG A 54 -10.52 -12.68 -5.86
CA ARG A 54 -11.46 -13.69 -6.36
C ARG A 54 -12.49 -13.00 -7.24
N ILE A 55 -12.55 -13.37 -8.50
CA ILE A 55 -13.51 -12.85 -9.47
C ILE A 55 -14.70 -13.79 -9.52
N ARG A 56 -15.90 -13.25 -9.30
CA ARG A 56 -17.16 -14.01 -9.42
C ARG A 56 -17.66 -13.91 -10.86
N HIS A 57 -17.75 -15.06 -11.52
CA HIS A 57 -18.37 -15.13 -12.83
C HIS A 57 -19.87 -15.33 -12.66
N SER A 58 -20.66 -14.35 -13.13
CA SER A 58 -22.08 -14.60 -13.38
C SER A 58 -22.18 -15.56 -14.58
N PRO A 59 -22.90 -16.69 -14.48
CA PRO A 59 -23.05 -17.59 -15.61
C PRO A 59 -23.79 -16.87 -16.73
N SER A 60 -23.07 -16.59 -17.82
CA SER A 60 -23.66 -16.06 -19.04
C SER A 60 -24.79 -16.99 -19.50
N SER A 61 -25.97 -16.42 -19.73
CA SER A 61 -27.20 -17.07 -20.18
C SER A 61 -27.14 -17.55 -21.64
N LEU A 62 -26.11 -18.29 -22.02
CA LEU A 62 -25.97 -18.90 -23.34
C LEU A 62 -25.86 -20.41 -23.18
N GLY A 63 -26.92 -21.08 -23.63
CA GLY A 63 -27.26 -22.45 -23.29
C GLY A 63 -26.20 -23.49 -23.60
N HIS A 64 -25.99 -24.42 -22.67
CA HIS A 64 -26.46 -25.79 -22.83
C HIS A 64 -26.33 -26.53 -21.49
N LYS A 65 -27.22 -27.50 -21.29
CA LYS A 65 -27.46 -28.30 -20.09
C LYS A 65 -26.19 -28.87 -19.44
N SER A 66 -25.96 -28.60 -18.16
CA SER A 66 -25.44 -29.55 -17.16
C SER A 66 -25.46 -28.92 -15.77
N VAL A 67 -25.69 -29.74 -14.76
CA VAL A 67 -25.99 -29.39 -13.37
C VAL A 67 -24.71 -29.09 -12.60
N SER A 68 -24.46 -27.81 -12.34
CA SER A 68 -23.79 -27.30 -11.12
C SER A 68 -24.08 -25.79 -10.99
N HIS A 69 -25.12 -25.42 -10.26
CA HIS A 69 -25.34 -24.04 -9.82
C HIS A 69 -24.31 -23.67 -8.74
N GLY A 70 -23.06 -23.49 -9.14
CA GLY A 70 -22.01 -22.90 -8.33
C GLY A 70 -21.46 -21.70 -9.08
N THR A 71 -21.47 -20.52 -8.45
CA THR A 71 -20.71 -19.37 -8.92
C THR A 71 -19.25 -19.80 -9.07
N ILE A 72 -18.71 -19.77 -10.29
CA ILE A 72 -17.29 -20.05 -10.50
C ILE A 72 -16.53 -18.82 -10.02
N THR A 73 -15.74 -19.01 -8.96
CA THR A 73 -14.82 -17.99 -8.46
C THR A 73 -13.40 -18.34 -8.87
N GLU A 74 -12.76 -17.47 -9.65
CA GLU A 74 -11.36 -17.63 -10.04
C GLU A 74 -10.48 -16.67 -9.22
N ALA A 75 -9.39 -17.17 -8.65
CA ALA A 75 -8.40 -16.32 -7.98
C ALA A 75 -7.38 -15.81 -9.02
N VAL A 76 -7.30 -14.50 -9.18
CA VAL A 76 -6.45 -13.84 -10.17
C VAL A 76 -5.54 -12.84 -9.46
N GLY A 77 -4.24 -12.91 -9.74
CA GLY A 77 -3.28 -11.89 -9.31
C GLY A 77 -3.47 -10.63 -10.13
N LEU A 78 -3.57 -9.47 -9.47
CA LEU A 78 -3.66 -8.20 -10.17
C LEU A 78 -2.28 -7.79 -10.68
N PRO A 79 -2.19 -7.19 -11.87
CA PRO A 79 -0.93 -6.65 -12.39
C PRO A 79 -0.55 -5.30 -11.75
N CYS A 80 -0.86 -5.08 -10.47
CA CYS A 80 -0.34 -3.96 -9.67
C CYS A 80 0.64 -4.45 -8.60
N ASP A 81 1.39 -3.53 -8.01
CA ASP A 81 2.43 -3.88 -7.04
C ASP A 81 1.89 -3.94 -5.62
N LEU A 82 0.92 -3.08 -5.29
CA LEU A 82 0.30 -3.02 -3.97
C LEU A 82 -1.14 -2.47 -4.07
N ALA A 83 -2.03 -2.96 -3.21
CA ALA A 83 -3.33 -2.35 -2.98
C ALA A 83 -3.40 -1.79 -1.56
N MET A 84 -4.00 -0.62 -1.41
CA MET A 84 -4.38 0.00 -0.14
C MET A 84 -5.90 -0.01 -0.04
N VAL A 85 -6.42 -0.81 0.87
CA VAL A 85 -7.85 -0.89 1.14
C VAL A 85 -8.16 -0.01 2.35
N MET A 86 -9.05 0.97 2.15
CA MET A 86 -9.48 1.84 3.24
C MET A 86 -10.44 1.08 4.17
N CYS A 87 -10.28 1.26 5.47
CA CYS A 87 -11.05 0.58 6.50
C CYS A 87 -11.53 1.60 7.53
N ASP A 88 -12.77 1.45 8.00
CA ASP A 88 -13.20 2.14 9.22
C ASP A 88 -12.59 1.43 10.44
N PRO A 89 -11.74 2.10 11.23
CA PRO A 89 -11.05 1.45 12.34
C PRO A 89 -11.97 1.13 13.53
N GLU A 90 -13.14 1.78 13.64
CA GLU A 90 -14.12 1.51 14.70
C GLU A 90 -14.98 0.29 14.37
N TRP A 91 -15.47 0.23 13.13
CA TRP A 91 -16.41 -0.81 12.69
C TRP A 91 -15.73 -2.02 12.07
N LYS A 92 -14.44 -1.92 11.73
CA LYS A 92 -13.66 -2.96 11.01
C LYS A 92 -14.33 -3.37 9.69
N VAL A 93 -14.87 -2.39 8.98
CA VAL A 93 -15.54 -2.56 7.69
C VAL A 93 -14.73 -1.87 6.61
N LYS A 94 -14.60 -2.53 5.47
CA LYS A 94 -13.97 -1.97 4.27
C LYS A 94 -14.80 -0.81 3.73
N MET A 95 -14.12 0.26 3.36
CA MET A 95 -14.71 1.40 2.68
C MET A 95 -14.66 1.21 1.16
N GLU A 96 -15.46 1.98 0.43
CA GLU A 96 -15.52 1.94 -1.04
C GLU A 96 -14.24 2.43 -1.72
N ILE A 97 -13.28 2.99 -0.99
CA ILE A 97 -12.08 3.60 -1.56
C ILE A 97 -10.93 2.60 -1.52
N GLU A 98 -10.34 2.38 -2.69
CA GLU A 98 -9.16 1.54 -2.85
C GLU A 98 -8.12 2.27 -3.68
N ILE A 99 -6.88 2.26 -3.23
CA ILE A 99 -5.76 2.81 -3.99
C ILE A 99 -4.91 1.65 -4.48
N VAL A 100 -4.63 1.60 -5.79
CA VAL A 100 -3.76 0.58 -6.39
C VAL A 100 -2.48 1.23 -6.89
N LEU A 101 -1.35 0.70 -6.43
CA LEU A 101 -0.04 1.27 -6.67
C LEU A 101 0.67 0.56 -7.83
N PHE A 102 1.35 1.38 -8.63
CA PHE A 102 2.19 0.93 -9.73
C PHE A 102 3.58 1.57 -9.59
N ILE A 103 4.53 0.80 -9.10
CA ILE A 103 5.93 1.20 -8.99
C ILE A 103 6.60 0.93 -10.33
N HIS A 104 7.31 1.91 -10.87
CA HIS A 104 8.06 1.77 -12.11
C HIS A 104 9.14 0.69 -11.96
N ARG A 105 9.10 -0.34 -12.80
CA ARG A 105 10.04 -1.47 -12.77
C ARG A 105 11.27 -1.21 -13.66
N PRO A 106 12.41 -1.84 -13.39
CA PRO A 106 13.56 -1.77 -14.28
C PRO A 106 13.20 -2.20 -15.70
N HIS A 107 13.68 -1.42 -16.69
CA HIS A 107 13.44 -1.66 -18.13
C HIS A 107 11.98 -1.63 -18.57
N GLU A 108 11.06 -1.18 -17.72
CA GLU A 108 9.66 -0.97 -18.09
C GLU A 108 9.52 0.32 -18.91
N ASP A 109 8.73 0.31 -19.98
CA ASP A 109 8.35 1.54 -20.70
C ASP A 109 6.93 1.98 -20.31
N PHE A 110 6.55 3.18 -20.77
CA PHE A 110 5.25 3.77 -20.47
C PHE A 110 4.08 2.86 -20.87
N SER A 111 4.17 2.18 -22.01
CA SER A 111 3.13 1.26 -22.47
C SER A 111 2.94 0.08 -21.52
N ASP A 112 4.03 -0.43 -20.95
CA ASP A 112 4.00 -1.59 -20.06
C ASP A 112 3.37 -1.19 -18.72
N LEU A 113 3.85 -0.06 -18.15
CA LEU A 113 3.32 0.53 -16.92
C LEU A 113 1.82 0.85 -17.03
N LEU A 114 1.41 1.43 -18.16
CA LEU A 114 -0.01 1.75 -18.40
C LEU A 114 -0.84 0.49 -18.66
N SER A 115 -0.29 -0.52 -19.33
CA SER A 115 -0.99 -1.78 -19.59
C SER A 115 -1.32 -2.50 -18.30
N ARG A 116 -0.41 -2.48 -17.31
CA ARG A 116 -0.67 -2.98 -15.96
C ARG A 116 -1.90 -2.31 -15.35
N TRP A 117 -1.97 -0.99 -15.37
CA TRP A 117 -3.16 -0.26 -14.90
C TRP A 117 -4.43 -0.67 -15.64
N ARG A 118 -4.41 -0.69 -16.98
CA ARG A 118 -5.60 -1.06 -17.77
C ARG A 118 -6.07 -2.48 -17.51
N GLN A 119 -5.16 -3.43 -17.36
CA GLN A 119 -5.50 -4.81 -17.03
C GLN A 119 -6.09 -4.92 -15.62
N THR A 120 -5.51 -4.23 -14.63
CA THR A 120 -6.10 -4.14 -13.29
C THR A 120 -7.52 -3.57 -13.35
N GLN A 121 -7.76 -2.50 -14.11
CA GLN A 121 -9.11 -1.95 -14.29
C GLN A 121 -10.08 -2.99 -14.86
N VAL A 122 -9.69 -3.72 -15.91
CA VAL A 122 -10.55 -4.74 -16.53
C VAL A 122 -10.87 -5.89 -15.57
N LEU A 123 -9.92 -6.28 -14.73
CA LEU A 123 -10.14 -7.34 -13.74
C LEU A 123 -11.08 -6.88 -12.62
N LEU A 124 -10.91 -5.63 -12.16
CA LEU A 124 -11.68 -5.05 -11.06
C LEU A 124 -13.02 -4.43 -11.49
N ASP A 125 -13.31 -4.34 -12.80
CA ASP A 125 -14.64 -3.98 -13.31
C ASP A 125 -15.69 -5.09 -13.08
N LYS A 126 -15.23 -6.31 -12.78
CA LYS A 126 -16.08 -7.46 -12.46
C LYS A 126 -16.47 -7.45 -10.98
N ASP A 127 -17.39 -8.32 -10.57
CA ASP A 127 -17.59 -8.58 -9.15
C ASP A 127 -16.36 -9.31 -8.58
N TYR A 128 -15.64 -8.64 -7.68
CA TYR A 128 -14.39 -9.14 -7.09
C TYR A 128 -14.35 -9.01 -5.58
N GLU A 129 -13.59 -9.91 -4.96
CA GLU A 129 -13.33 -9.91 -3.53
C GLU A 129 -11.82 -10.01 -3.29
N TRP A 130 -11.27 -9.16 -2.43
CA TRP A 130 -9.86 -9.24 -2.07
C TRP A 130 -9.56 -10.52 -1.30
N LEU A 131 -8.48 -11.20 -1.65
CA LEU A 131 -7.91 -12.24 -0.81
C LEU A 131 -7.17 -11.57 0.36
N MET A 132 -7.89 -11.30 1.43
CA MET A 132 -7.38 -10.52 2.57
C MET A 132 -6.19 -11.22 3.26
N PRO A 133 -5.17 -10.45 3.69
CA PRO A 133 -4.09 -11.00 4.52
C PRO A 133 -4.64 -11.64 5.80
N PRO A 134 -3.95 -12.62 6.41
CA PRO A 134 -4.45 -13.37 7.56
C PRO A 134 -4.96 -12.50 8.72
N GLY A 135 -4.29 -11.37 9.00
CA GLY A 135 -4.70 -10.45 10.06
C GLY A 135 -6.00 -9.68 9.81
N TYR A 136 -6.50 -9.67 8.57
CA TYR A 136 -7.63 -8.85 8.13
C TYR A 136 -8.78 -9.66 7.50
N GLN A 137 -8.77 -10.99 7.64
CA GLN A 137 -9.81 -11.88 7.08
C GLN A 137 -11.22 -11.61 7.66
N HIS A 138 -11.30 -10.97 8.81
CA HIS A 138 -12.57 -10.64 9.49
C HIS A 138 -13.24 -9.38 8.93
N ILE A 139 -12.58 -8.64 8.04
CA ILE A 139 -13.11 -7.39 7.50
C ILE A 139 -14.15 -7.68 6.44
N LEU A 140 -15.35 -7.15 6.65
CA LEU A 140 -16.46 -7.26 5.72
C LEU A 140 -16.17 -6.39 4.49
N SER A 141 -16.22 -7.01 3.32
CA SER A 141 -16.06 -6.38 2.02
C SER A 141 -17.40 -6.45 1.28
N ASP A 142 -18.14 -5.34 1.24
CA ASP A 142 -19.40 -5.24 0.49
C ASP A 142 -19.45 -3.87 -0.22
N GLY A 143 -20.01 -3.84 -1.43
CA GLY A 143 -20.25 -2.59 -2.17
C GLY A 143 -19.41 -2.35 -3.43
N VAL A 144 -19.73 -1.23 -4.09
CA VAL A 144 -19.11 -0.77 -5.34
C VAL A 144 -17.83 -0.01 -4.99
N ASN A 145 -16.70 -0.49 -5.48
CA ASN A 145 -15.40 0.08 -5.14
C ASN A 145 -14.98 1.13 -6.16
N ARG A 146 -14.49 2.26 -5.66
CA ARG A 146 -13.79 3.29 -6.43
C ARG A 146 -12.30 3.03 -6.35
N ILE A 147 -11.73 2.70 -7.50
CA ILE A 147 -10.33 2.33 -7.64
C ILE A 147 -9.54 3.54 -8.12
N TYR A 148 -8.55 3.92 -7.32
CA TYR A 148 -7.69 5.07 -7.57
C TYR A 148 -6.26 4.60 -7.87
N PRO A 149 -5.73 4.81 -9.08
CA PRO A 149 -4.35 4.45 -9.36
C PRO A 149 -3.40 5.45 -8.70
N LEU A 150 -2.24 5.00 -8.24
CA LEU A 150 -1.11 5.86 -7.88
C LEU A 150 0.16 5.28 -8.50
N PHE A 151 0.87 6.08 -9.30
CA PHE A 151 2.12 5.64 -9.90
C PHE A 151 3.31 6.16 -9.08
N VAL A 152 4.27 5.28 -8.79
CA VAL A 152 5.53 5.66 -8.14
C VAL A 152 6.63 5.62 -9.19
N VAL A 153 7.25 6.77 -9.43
CA VAL A 153 8.38 6.91 -10.33
C VAL A 153 9.61 7.40 -9.56
N PHE A 154 10.77 7.19 -10.16
CA PHE A 154 12.07 7.60 -9.61
C PHE A 154 12.68 8.76 -10.40
N PRO A 155 13.62 9.53 -9.85
CA PRO A 155 14.39 10.55 -10.58
C PRO A 155 15.01 10.01 -11.88
N GLU A 156 15.40 8.74 -11.87
CA GLU A 156 15.98 7.98 -12.97
C GLU A 156 14.96 7.57 -14.05
N THR A 157 13.67 7.70 -13.75
CA THR A 157 12.59 7.28 -14.65
C THR A 157 12.63 8.09 -15.94
N PRO A 158 12.59 7.45 -17.12
CA PRO A 158 12.62 8.18 -18.38
C PRO A 158 11.52 9.24 -18.46
N GLN A 159 11.87 10.44 -18.93
CA GLN A 159 10.95 11.58 -19.01
C GLN A 159 9.72 11.29 -19.87
N ARG A 160 9.83 10.36 -20.83
CA ARG A 160 8.70 9.90 -21.66
C ARG A 160 7.60 9.23 -20.82
N ILE A 161 7.95 8.51 -19.75
CA ILE A 161 6.98 7.88 -18.84
C ILE A 161 6.25 8.96 -18.05
N GLN A 162 6.99 9.89 -17.43
CA GLN A 162 6.39 11.01 -16.69
C GLN A 162 5.48 11.87 -17.59
N ARG A 163 5.93 12.19 -18.81
CA ARG A 163 5.12 12.91 -19.80
C ARG A 163 3.87 12.13 -20.20
N GLY A 164 3.97 10.80 -20.32
CA GLY A 164 2.84 9.92 -20.60
C GLY A 164 1.81 9.93 -19.46
N LEU A 165 2.26 9.83 -18.21
CA LEU A 165 1.39 9.89 -17.03
C LEU A 165 0.68 11.25 -16.93
N LEU A 166 1.41 12.35 -17.12
CA LEU A 166 0.83 13.70 -17.18
C LEU A 166 -0.21 13.82 -18.30
N GLY A 167 0.14 13.37 -19.52
CA GLY A 167 -0.77 13.41 -20.67
C GLY A 167 -2.03 12.57 -20.49
N ALA A 168 -1.94 11.48 -19.73
CA ALA A 168 -3.08 10.62 -19.37
C ALA A 168 -3.85 11.10 -18.14
N SER A 169 -3.46 12.22 -17.52
CA SER A 169 -4.01 12.72 -16.25
C SER A 169 -3.96 11.69 -15.13
N LEU A 170 -2.90 10.88 -15.09
CA LEU A 170 -2.69 9.85 -14.07
C LEU A 170 -1.77 10.38 -12.97
N PRO A 171 -2.15 10.20 -11.69
CA PRO A 171 -1.40 10.76 -10.58
C PRO A 171 -0.15 9.93 -10.31
N PHE A 172 0.96 10.62 -10.08
CA PHE A 172 2.22 9.98 -9.74
C PHE A 172 2.99 10.79 -8.72
N VAL A 173 3.86 10.10 -8.00
CA VAL A 173 4.84 10.70 -7.09
C VAL A 173 6.24 10.34 -7.56
N VAL A 174 7.17 11.28 -7.40
CA VAL A 174 8.60 11.05 -7.66
C VAL A 174 9.26 10.75 -6.33
N GLN A 175 9.83 9.55 -6.20
CA GLN A 175 10.46 9.11 -4.95
C GLN A 175 11.96 9.25 -4.99
N THR A 176 12.47 10.06 -4.08
CA THR A 176 13.91 10.30 -3.89
C THR A 176 14.43 9.42 -2.75
N THR A 177 15.60 8.82 -2.95
CA THR A 177 16.27 7.97 -1.94
C THR A 177 16.49 8.69 -0.62
N ASP A 178 16.68 10.01 -0.64
CA ASP A 178 16.86 10.86 0.55
C ASP A 178 15.68 10.77 1.54
N THR A 179 14.48 10.41 1.06
CA THR A 179 13.28 10.31 1.90
C THR A 179 13.36 9.14 2.89
N ILE A 180 14.05 8.06 2.53
CA ILE A 180 14.21 6.87 3.39
C ILE A 180 15.26 7.15 4.48
N SER A 181 16.36 7.84 4.12
CA SER A 181 17.46 8.11 5.06
C SER A 181 17.06 9.06 6.19
N LEU A 182 16.26 10.09 5.90
CA LEU A 182 15.83 11.07 6.90
C LEU A 182 14.91 10.47 7.97
N GLU A 183 13.99 9.58 7.60
CA GLU A 183 13.09 8.93 8.56
C GLU A 183 13.78 7.81 9.37
N GLN A 184 14.80 7.15 8.79
CA GLN A 184 15.63 6.17 9.51
C GLN A 184 16.58 6.83 10.53
N GLU A 185 17.15 7.98 10.22
CA GLU A 185 17.96 8.77 11.17
C GLU A 185 17.12 9.30 12.33
N GLU A 186 15.89 9.78 12.06
CA GLU A 186 14.95 10.18 13.12
C GLU A 186 14.57 8.99 14.02
N ARG A 187 14.29 7.81 13.44
CA ARG A 187 14.01 6.59 14.20
C ARG A 187 15.19 6.10 15.03
N SER A 188 16.41 6.13 14.51
CA SER A 188 17.60 5.72 15.29
C SER A 188 17.88 6.69 16.43
N SER A 189 17.67 7.99 16.22
CA SER A 189 17.87 9.02 17.26
C SER A 189 16.87 8.94 18.42
N LEU A 190 15.65 8.45 18.17
CA LEU A 190 14.63 8.23 19.20
C LEU A 190 14.89 6.96 20.02
N VAL A 191 15.44 5.92 19.39
CA VAL A 191 15.85 4.68 20.07
C VAL A 191 17.06 4.93 20.96
N GLU A 192 18.07 5.66 20.49
CA GLU A 192 19.25 6.04 21.30
C GLU A 192 18.85 6.88 22.52
N LYS A 193 17.94 7.86 22.37
CA LYS A 193 17.43 8.66 23.51
C LYS A 193 16.64 7.83 24.52
N GLY A 194 15.90 6.82 24.07
CA GLY A 194 15.17 5.90 24.95
C GLY A 194 16.10 5.01 25.78
N GLU A 195 17.19 4.52 25.17
CA GLU A 195 18.22 3.72 25.85
C GLU A 195 19.05 4.57 26.84
N GLU A 196 19.35 5.82 26.49
CA GLU A 196 20.08 6.74 27.38
C GLU A 196 19.24 7.10 28.62
N MET A 197 17.92 7.25 28.49
CA MET A 197 17.00 7.54 29.60
C MET A 197 16.76 6.32 30.52
N GLY A 198 16.89 5.10 29.99
CA GLY A 198 16.81 3.85 30.76
C GLY A 198 18.05 3.52 31.59
N ARG A 199 19.14 4.29 31.45
CA ARG A 199 20.44 4.02 32.12
C ARG A 199 20.66 4.77 33.44
N TRP A 200 19.75 5.68 33.82
CA TRP A 200 19.85 6.51 35.03
C TRP A 200 19.00 5.99 36.22
N GLY A 201 18.66 4.71 36.23
CA GLY A 201 17.72 4.12 37.20
C GLY A 201 18.31 3.27 38.33
N ASP A 202 19.59 2.92 38.30
CA ASP A 202 20.19 2.00 39.29
C ASP A 202 21.58 2.49 39.74
N GLY A 203 21.61 3.43 40.68
CA GLY A 203 22.85 4.00 41.20
C GLY A 203 22.68 4.61 42.59
N GLU A 204 22.96 3.78 43.61
CA GLU A 204 23.40 4.15 44.97
C GLU A 204 22.48 5.04 45.82
N MET A 205 21.59 4.39 46.59
CA MET A 205 21.06 4.95 47.84
C MET A 205 22.18 5.07 48.87
N GLY A 206 22.78 6.26 48.94
CA GLY A 206 23.81 6.63 49.90
C GLY A 206 23.34 6.45 51.36
N ARG A 207 24.11 5.64 52.07
CA ARG A 207 24.04 5.35 53.50
C ARG A 207 24.38 6.62 54.30
N TRP A 208 23.39 7.26 54.92
CA TRP A 208 23.63 8.31 55.92
C TRP A 208 23.86 7.63 57.27
N ALA A 209 25.10 7.73 57.78
CA ALA A 209 25.45 7.37 59.14
C ALA A 209 25.73 8.67 59.92
N ASP A 210 24.85 8.91 60.88
CA ASP A 210 25.01 9.43 62.23
C ASP A 210 26.09 10.48 62.55
N PHE A 211 25.62 11.57 63.15
CA PHE A 211 26.34 12.38 64.13
C PHE A 211 25.52 12.37 65.43
N ASP A 212 25.98 11.58 66.40
CA ASP A 212 26.39 12.04 67.75
C ASP A 212 27.35 11.02 68.38
#